data_AF-K4RFZ0-F1
#
_entry.id   AF-K4RFZ0-F1
#
_cell.length_a   1.000
_cell.length_b   1.000
_cell.length_c   1.000
_cell.angle_alpha   90.00
_cell.angle_beta   90.00
_cell.angle_gamma   90.00
#
_symmetry.space_group_name_H-M   'P 1'
#
loop_
_entity.id
_entity.type
_entity.pdbx_description
1 polymer ?
#
loop_
_entity_poly.entity_id
_entity_poly.type
_entity_poly.pdbx_seq_one_letter_code
_entity_poly.pdbx_strand_id
1 'polypeptide(L)'
;MSRTILFDEYTSVIRDRAAAANGQTVAVNLVGGQTLTGTHAYASAAATYPAGGIDWPTVLTVTVSTKAHTVRLDHVSSIGQG
;
A
#
# COMPACT_ATOMS: atom_id res chain seq x y z
N MET A 1 -4.51 -9.07 -26.15
CA MET A 1 -4.54 -7.91 -25.23
C MET A 1 -5.03 -8.40 -23.87
N SER A 2 -4.13 -8.59 -22.90
CA SER A 2 -4.49 -8.87 -21.51
C SER A 2 -3.43 -8.20 -20.63
N ARG A 3 -3.58 -6.88 -20.43
CA ARG A 3 -2.71 -6.09 -19.54
C ARG A 3 -3.32 -5.94 -18.15
N THR A 4 -4.60 -6.25 -17.97
CA THR A 4 -5.37 -6.05 -16.73
C THR A 4 -5.00 -7.05 -15.63
N ILE A 5 -4.73 -8.32 -15.97
CA ILE A 5 -4.46 -9.38 -14.97
C ILE A 5 -3.16 -9.10 -14.20
N LEU A 6 -2.12 -8.61 -14.88
CA LEU A 6 -0.82 -8.34 -14.27
C LEU A 6 -0.86 -7.14 -13.30
N PHE A 7 -1.69 -6.14 -13.58
CA PHE A 7 -1.84 -4.97 -12.71
C PHE A 7 -2.60 -5.30 -11.42
N ASP A 8 -3.63 -6.16 -11.49
CA ASP A 8 -4.37 -6.63 -10.32
C ASP A 8 -3.51 -7.54 -9.44
N GLU A 9 -2.76 -8.47 -10.03
CA GLU A 9 -1.86 -9.36 -9.29
C GLU A 9 -0.75 -8.55 -8.59
N TYR A 10 -0.17 -7.58 -9.29
CA TYR A 10 0.84 -6.70 -8.71
C TYR A 10 0.31 -5.89 -7.52
N THR A 11 -0.86 -5.26 -7.69
CA THR A 11 -1.50 -4.46 -6.63
C THR A 11 -1.86 -5.33 -5.43
N SER A 12 -2.25 -6.59 -5.65
CA SER A 12 -2.54 -7.55 -4.59
C SER A 12 -1.30 -7.89 -3.75
N VAL A 13 -0.13 -8.07 -4.38
CA VAL A 13 1.13 -8.36 -3.67
C VAL A 13 1.59 -7.16 -2.84
N ILE A 14 1.49 -5.94 -3.40
CA ILE A 14 1.85 -4.73 -2.65
C ILE A 14 0.89 -4.51 -1.47
N ARG A 15 -0.41 -4.73 -1.67
CA ARG A 15 -1.42 -4.68 -0.61
C ARG A 15 -1.09 -5.64 0.53
N ASP A 16 -0.79 -6.89 0.22
CA ASP A 16 -0.53 -7.90 1.25
C ASP A 16 0.73 -7.56 2.06
N ARG A 17 1.75 -7.00 1.40
CA ARG A 17 2.95 -6.46 2.08
C ARG A 17 2.65 -5.23 2.93
N ALA A 18 1.84 -4.30 2.42
CA ALA A 18 1.42 -3.11 3.16
C ALA A 18 0.65 -3.51 4.43
N ALA A 19 -0.29 -4.44 4.30
CA ALA A 19 -1.07 -4.96 5.42
C ALA A 19 -0.17 -5.64 6.47
N ALA A 20 0.79 -6.45 6.03
CA ALA A 20 1.74 -7.12 6.93
C ALA A 20 2.69 -6.15 7.65
N ALA A 21 3.02 -5.02 7.02
CA ALA A 21 3.92 -4.01 7.58
C ALA A 21 3.21 -2.85 8.29
N ASN A 22 1.89 -2.97 8.52
CA ASN A 22 1.11 -1.93 9.18
C ASN A 22 1.66 -1.60 10.58
N GLY A 23 1.89 -0.32 10.85
CA GLY A 23 2.49 0.18 12.09
C GLY A 23 4.02 0.04 12.17
N GLN A 24 4.67 -0.53 11.15
CA GLN A 24 6.13 -0.67 11.12
C GLN A 24 6.79 0.51 10.40
N THR A 25 8.08 0.73 10.69
CA THR A 25 8.91 1.61 9.86
C THR A 25 9.30 0.87 8.59
N VAL A 26 8.98 1.44 7.43
CA VAL A 26 9.24 0.84 6.12
C VAL A 26 9.89 1.84 5.18
N ALA A 27 10.57 1.32 4.16
CA ALA A 27 10.95 2.09 2.98
C ALA A 27 9.96 1.77 1.85
N VAL A 28 9.17 2.77 1.44
CA VAL A 28 8.26 2.69 0.30
C VAL A 28 8.95 3.27 -0.93
N ASN A 29 9.26 2.42 -1.89
CA ASN A 29 9.79 2.83 -3.18
C ASN A 29 8.64 3.13 -4.13
N LEU A 30 8.71 4.26 -4.84
CA LEU A 30 7.70 4.68 -5.80
C LEU A 30 8.15 4.37 -7.23
N VAL A 31 7.19 4.25 -8.15
CA VAL A 31 7.46 4.00 -9.58
C VAL A 31 8.32 5.11 -10.21
N GLY A 32 8.32 6.32 -9.64
CA GLY A 32 9.18 7.43 -10.07
C GLY A 32 10.61 7.44 -9.49
N GLY A 33 11.04 6.38 -8.78
CA GLY A 33 12.37 6.28 -8.18
C GLY A 33 12.54 7.01 -6.84
N GLN A 34 11.50 7.67 -6.35
CA GLN A 34 11.48 8.28 -5.01
C GLN A 34 11.32 7.20 -3.94
N THR A 35 11.97 7.38 -2.79
CA THR A 35 11.79 6.54 -1.60
C THR A 35 11.23 7.36 -0.44
N LEU A 36 10.23 6.83 0.25
CA LEU A 36 9.70 7.39 1.50
C LEU A 36 9.99 6.41 2.64
N THR A 37 10.79 6.83 3.61
CA THR A 37 11.08 6.01 4.79
C THR A 37 10.36 6.58 6.01
N GLY A 38 9.52 5.78 6.65
CA GLY A 38 8.74 6.24 7.80
C GLY A 38 7.76 5.20 8.32
N THR A 39 6.96 5.60 9.30
CA THR A 39 5.95 4.71 9.88
C THR A 39 4.80 4.51 8.91
N HIS A 40 4.53 3.25 8.58
CA HIS A 40 3.49 2.85 7.66
C HIS A 40 2.13 2.71 8.36
N ALA A 41 1.08 3.18 7.71
CA ALA A 41 -0.30 2.91 8.11
C ALA A 41 -1.11 2.43 6.90
N TYR A 42 -1.62 1.22 7.00
CA TYR A 42 -2.48 0.57 6.01
C TYR A 42 -3.36 -0.48 6.70
N ALA A 43 -4.66 -0.20 6.78
CA ALA A 43 -5.62 -1.06 7.45
C ALA A 43 -6.84 -1.27 6.56
N SER A 44 -7.28 -2.52 6.44
CA SER A 44 -8.54 -2.86 5.81
C SER A 44 -9.73 -2.48 6.69
N ALA A 45 -10.87 -2.19 6.05
CA ALA A 45 -12.16 -2.07 6.72
C ALA A 45 -13.07 -3.26 6.37
N ALA A 46 -14.05 -3.56 7.22
CA ALA A 46 -15.11 -4.48 6.84
C ALA A 46 -15.99 -3.83 5.76
N ALA A 47 -16.24 -4.54 4.65
CA ALA A 47 -17.09 -4.02 3.59
C ALA A 47 -18.56 -4.05 4.02
N THR A 48 -19.27 -2.95 3.77
CA THR A 48 -20.72 -2.85 4.04
C THR A 48 -21.55 -3.72 3.09
N TYR A 49 -21.07 -3.93 1.86
CA TYR A 49 -21.68 -4.83 0.87
C TYR A 49 -20.65 -5.30 -0.17
N PRO A 50 -20.59 -6.60 -0.51
CA PRO A 50 -21.32 -7.73 0.09
C PRO A 50 -20.89 -8.00 1.54
N ALA A 51 -21.83 -8.51 2.35
CA ALA A 51 -21.56 -8.85 3.75
C ALA A 51 -20.47 -9.95 3.84
N GLY A 52 -19.42 -9.69 4.62
CA GLY A 52 -18.24 -10.54 4.71
C GLY A 52 -17.10 -10.16 3.76
N GLY A 53 -17.27 -9.13 2.94
CA GLY A 53 -16.19 -8.55 2.15
C GLY A 53 -15.19 -7.76 3.01
N ILE A 54 -13.97 -7.61 2.48
CA ILE A 54 -12.93 -6.74 3.06
C ILE A 54 -12.73 -5.59 2.08
N ASP A 55 -12.92 -4.35 2.57
CA ASP A 55 -12.60 -3.16 1.81
C ASP A 55 -11.13 -2.77 2.07
N TRP A 56 -10.36 -2.75 0.99
CA TRP A 56 -8.94 -2.45 1.02
C TRP A 56 -8.73 -1.03 0.53
N PRO A 57 -8.04 -0.17 1.32
CA PRO A 57 -7.76 1.18 0.86
C PRO A 57 -6.93 1.16 -0.42
N THR A 58 -7.23 2.06 -1.35
CA THR A 58 -6.44 2.24 -2.59
C THR A 58 -5.15 3.05 -2.37
N VAL A 59 -5.00 3.61 -1.18
CA VAL A 59 -3.86 4.43 -0.77
C VAL A 59 -3.25 3.91 0.52
N LEU A 60 -1.95 4.07 0.65
CA LEU A 60 -1.22 3.89 1.90
C LEU A 60 -0.79 5.22 2.49
N THR A 61 -0.60 5.26 3.79
CA THR A 61 -0.05 6.42 4.48
C THR A 61 1.35 6.08 5.01
N VAL A 62 2.31 6.97 4.78
CA VAL A 62 3.64 6.91 5.38
C VAL A 62 3.89 8.20 6.13
N THR A 63 4.13 8.11 7.43
CA THR A 63 4.52 9.25 8.24
C THR A 63 6.05 9.36 8.22
N VAL A 64 6.56 10.35 7.49
CA VAL A 64 7.99 10.65 7.40
C VAL A 64 8.28 11.79 8.36
N SER A 65 9.07 11.52 9.40
CA SER A 65 9.27 12.43 10.54
C SER A 65 7.93 12.80 11.19
N THR A 66 7.40 14.00 10.92
CA THR A 66 6.12 14.48 11.46
C THR A 66 5.03 14.67 10.40
N LYS A 67 5.32 14.37 9.13
CA LYS A 67 4.41 14.62 8.01
C LYS A 67 3.83 13.32 7.47
N ALA A 68 2.51 13.24 7.40
CA ALA A 68 1.81 12.16 6.73
C ALA A 68 1.83 12.35 5.20
N HIS A 69 2.24 11.32 4.48
CA HIS A 69 2.23 11.24 3.03
C HIS A 69 1.26 10.15 2.59
N THR A 70 0.26 10.51 1.78
CA THR A 70 -0.66 9.55 1.17
C THR A 70 -0.16 9.18 -0.21
N VAL A 71 0.01 7.88 -0.47
CA VAL A 71 0.54 7.33 -1.72
C VAL A 71 -0.46 6.32 -2.27
N ARG A 72 -0.78 6.38 -3.56
CA ARG A 72 -1.63 5.35 -4.18
C ARG A 72 -0.87 4.05 -4.36
N LEU A 73 -1.53 2.92 -4.15
CA LEU A 73 -0.93 1.59 -4.30
C LEU A 73 -0.37 1.35 -5.72
N ASP A 74 -1.03 1.86 -6.76
CA ASP A 74 -0.57 1.76 -8.15
C ASP A 74 0.75 2.51 -8.42
N HIS A 75 1.14 3.43 -7.54
CA HIS A 75 2.37 4.21 -7.64
C HIS A 75 3.51 3.65 -6.78
N VAL A 76 3.26 2.57 -6.02
CA VAL A 76 4.27 1.91 -5.20
C VAL A 76 4.96 0.86 -6.05
N SER A 77 6.28 0.91 -6.11
CA SER A 77 7.11 -0.08 -6.80
C SER A 77 7.50 -1.27 -5.89
N SER A 78 7.74 -0.99 -4.60
CA SER A 78 8.01 -2.01 -3.57
C SER A 78 7.92 -1.43 -2.15
N ILE A 79 7.73 -2.32 -1.18
CA ILE A 79 7.78 -2.02 0.26
C ILE A 79 8.87 -2.90 0.87
N GLY A 80 9.88 -2.29 1.47
CA GLY A 80 10.98 -2.96 2.17
C GLY A 80 11.04 -2.55 3.65
N GLN A 81 11.80 -3.32 4.43
CA GLN A 81 12.15 -2.91 5.80
C GLN A 81 13.00 -1.64 5.75
N GLY A 82 12.64 -0.65 6.58
CA GLY A 82 13.25 0.69 6.61
C GLY A 82 14.20 0.89 7.78
#